data_AF-A0A661G9S4-F1
#
_entry.id   AF-A0A661G9S4-F1
#
_cell.length_a   1.000
_cell.length_b   1.000
_cell.length_c   1.000
_cell.angle_alpha   90.00
_cell.angle_beta   90.00
_cell.angle_gamma   90.00
#
_symmetry.space_group_name_H-M   'P 1'
#
loop_
_entity.id
_entity.type
_entity.pdbx_description
1 polymer ?
#
loop_
_entity_poly.entity_id
_entity_poly.type
_entity_poly.pdbx_seq_one_letter_code
_entity_poly.pdbx_strand_id
1 'polypeptide(L)'
;MSENNRDKTFVGDVPVVAKSDVVVVGGGAAGITAAVSAARNGCSVTVLERYHHLGGMASGGMVLVLDDMVNGKEITVSGIVDEFVHRMAKEGMAVLPPLEDRYASQEMWQKWSRWGVHDPPPPTPPPPPPPPPPP
;
A
#
# COMPACT_ATOMS: atom_id res chain seq x y z
N MET A 1 31.47 -25.40 -19.15
CA MET A 1 31.43 -25.33 -17.67
C MET A 1 31.25 -23.86 -17.29
N SER A 2 30.17 -23.54 -16.57
CA SER A 2 29.82 -22.18 -16.16
C SER A 2 30.38 -21.93 -14.76
N GLU A 3 31.28 -20.96 -14.61
CA GLU A 3 31.78 -20.51 -13.31
C GLU A 3 30.68 -19.74 -12.56
N ASN A 4 30.31 -20.28 -11.40
CA ASN A 4 29.26 -19.77 -10.55
C ASN A 4 29.86 -18.72 -9.60
N ASN A 5 29.61 -17.44 -9.88
CA ASN A 5 30.13 -16.25 -9.18
C ASN A 5 29.54 -16.04 -7.76
N ARG A 6 29.45 -17.09 -6.93
CA ARG A 6 28.79 -17.04 -5.60
C ARG A 6 29.72 -16.88 -4.41
N ASP A 7 31.03 -16.89 -4.59
CA ASP A 7 31.99 -16.78 -3.49
C ASP A 7 32.65 -15.40 -3.47
N LYS A 8 31.87 -14.37 -3.13
CA LYS A 8 32.43 -13.09 -2.66
C LYS A 8 32.43 -13.11 -1.13
N THR A 9 33.44 -13.74 -0.55
CA THR A 9 33.69 -13.69 0.89
C THR A 9 34.14 -12.27 1.25
N PHE A 10 33.27 -11.50 1.89
CA PHE A 10 33.65 -10.22 2.49
C PHE A 10 34.42 -10.52 3.78
N VAL A 11 35.73 -10.37 3.76
CA VAL A 11 36.60 -10.59 4.92
C VAL A 11 36.91 -9.23 5.58
N GLY A 12 36.26 -8.96 6.71
CA GLY A 12 36.54 -7.84 7.60
C GLY A 12 35.68 -7.91 8.87
N ASP A 13 36.25 -7.59 10.03
CA ASP A 13 35.51 -7.48 11.29
C ASP A 13 34.67 -6.20 11.29
N VAL A 14 33.37 -6.32 10.94
CA VAL A 14 32.41 -5.22 11.04
C VAL A 14 31.80 -5.22 12.44
N PRO A 15 31.83 -4.10 13.19
CA PRO A 15 31.26 -4.05 14.53
C PRO A 15 29.75 -4.26 14.49
N VAL A 16 29.24 -5.12 15.38
CA VAL A 16 27.80 -5.32 15.56
C VAL A 16 27.24 -4.13 16.35
N VAL A 17 26.43 -3.29 15.71
CA VAL A 17 25.86 -2.07 16.31
C VAL A 17 24.57 -2.32 17.10
N ALA A 18 23.84 -3.40 16.80
CA ALA A 18 22.60 -3.76 17.46
C ALA A 18 22.32 -5.27 17.32
N LYS A 19 21.59 -5.83 18.29
CA LYS A 19 21.05 -7.19 18.26
C LYS A 19 19.55 -7.13 18.58
N SER A 20 18.75 -7.89 17.86
CA SER A 20 17.29 -7.97 18.05
C SER A 20 16.81 -9.35 17.67
N ASP A 21 15.68 -9.76 18.25
CA ASP A 21 15.03 -11.03 17.92
C ASP A 21 14.54 -11.05 16.46
N VAL A 22 14.10 -9.88 15.97
CA VAL A 22 13.66 -9.68 14.59
C VAL A 22 14.35 -8.45 13.99
N VAL A 23 14.92 -8.60 12.80
CA VAL A 23 15.41 -7.48 11.97
C VAL A 23 14.54 -7.39 10.73
N VAL A 24 13.87 -6.25 10.56
CA VAL A 24 13.05 -5.94 9.38
C VAL A 24 13.86 -5.05 8.44
N VAL A 25 14.03 -5.47 7.18
CA VAL A 25 14.71 -4.68 6.16
C VAL A 25 13.67 -4.07 5.22
N GLY A 26 13.52 -2.75 5.30
CA GLY A 26 12.53 -1.95 4.58
C GLY A 26 11.46 -1.37 5.52
N GLY A 27 11.30 -0.06 5.49
CA GLY A 27 10.32 0.74 6.23
C GLY A 27 9.04 1.04 5.45
N GLY A 28 8.70 0.23 4.44
CA GLY A 28 7.43 0.30 3.71
C GLY A 28 6.25 -0.30 4.47
N ALA A 29 5.06 -0.28 3.87
CA ALA A 29 3.83 -0.78 4.49
C ALA A 29 3.97 -2.21 5.06
N ALA A 30 4.52 -3.14 4.27
CA ALA A 30 4.76 -4.52 4.72
C ALA A 30 5.77 -4.59 5.88
N GLY A 31 6.88 -3.87 5.80
CA GLY A 31 7.92 -3.89 6.82
C GLY A 31 7.46 -3.29 8.15
N ILE A 32 6.79 -2.15 8.12
CA ILE A 32 6.22 -1.53 9.32
C ILE A 32 5.14 -2.43 9.95
N THR A 33 4.29 -3.04 9.12
CA THR A 33 3.27 -3.99 9.61
C THR A 33 3.93 -5.21 10.27
N ALA A 34 4.99 -5.76 9.68
CA ALA A 34 5.76 -6.87 10.25
C ALA A 34 6.45 -6.46 11.56
N ALA A 35 7.06 -5.28 11.61
CA ALA A 35 7.73 -4.76 12.80
C ALA A 35 6.76 -4.55 13.97
N VAL A 36 5.60 -3.93 13.71
CA VAL A 36 4.54 -3.72 14.72
C VAL A 36 4.01 -5.06 15.21
N SER A 37 3.76 -6.01 14.30
CA SER A 37 3.29 -7.35 14.67
C SER A 37 4.31 -8.08 15.55
N ALA A 38 5.58 -8.11 15.15
CA ALA A 38 6.65 -8.76 15.93
C ALA A 38 6.81 -8.12 17.32
N ALA A 39 6.83 -6.79 17.40
CA ALA A 39 6.95 -6.07 18.66
C ALA A 39 5.76 -6.36 19.60
N ARG A 40 4.53 -6.43 19.06
CA ARG A 40 3.32 -6.80 19.83
C ARG A 40 3.35 -8.25 20.33
N ASN A 41 4.11 -9.13 19.69
CA ASN A 41 4.35 -10.50 20.13
C ASN A 41 5.56 -10.62 21.09
N GLY A 42 6.10 -9.50 21.57
CA GLY A 42 7.14 -9.47 22.60
C GLY A 42 8.57 -9.57 22.07
N CYS A 43 8.78 -9.53 20.76
CA CYS A 43 10.13 -9.50 20.18
C CYS A 43 10.76 -8.11 20.31
N SER A 44 12.06 -8.07 20.57
CA SER A 44 12.86 -6.88 20.25
C SER A 44 13.02 -6.77 18.72
N VAL A 45 12.76 -5.58 18.16
CA VAL A 45 12.74 -5.38 16.71
C VAL A 45 13.65 -4.23 16.30
N THR A 46 14.50 -4.46 15.31
CA THR A 46 15.24 -3.41 14.60
C THR A 46 14.68 -3.27 13.19
N VAL A 47 14.34 -2.06 12.76
CA VAL A 47 13.95 -1.75 11.38
C VAL A 47 15.11 -1.03 10.69
N LEU A 48 15.52 -1.54 9.53
CA LEU A 48 16.53 -0.94 8.67
C LEU A 48 15.85 -0.37 7.44
N GLU A 49 15.96 0.93 7.24
CA GLU A 49 15.47 1.62 6.04
C GLU A 49 16.64 2.35 5.38
N ARG A 50 16.71 2.25 4.05
CA ARG A 50 17.76 2.86 3.24
C ARG A 50 17.55 4.36 3.11
N TYR A 51 16.30 4.80 3.06
CA TYR A 51 15.92 6.19 2.86
C TYR A 51 15.75 6.93 4.18
N HIS A 52 15.70 8.27 4.10
CA HIS A 52 15.49 9.15 5.25
C HIS A 52 14.01 9.26 5.66
N HIS A 53 13.14 8.40 5.12
CA HIS A 53 11.71 8.40 5.36
C HIS A 53 11.18 6.96 5.44
N LEU A 54 10.05 6.80 6.13
CA LEU A 54 9.28 5.56 6.16
C LEU A 54 8.16 5.60 5.10
N GLY A 55 7.37 4.54 5.00
CA GLY A 55 6.18 4.46 4.14
C GLY A 55 6.43 3.82 2.78
N GLY A 56 7.69 3.60 2.36
CA GLY A 56 8.00 2.96 1.09
C GLY A 56 7.39 3.73 -0.09
N MET A 57 6.72 3.05 -1.01
CA MET A 57 6.05 3.71 -2.16
C MET A 57 4.91 4.64 -1.74
N ALA A 58 4.24 4.38 -0.60
CA ALA A 58 3.17 5.26 -0.13
C ALA A 58 3.68 6.70 0.05
N SER A 59 4.83 6.86 0.70
CA SER A 59 5.43 8.19 0.93
C SER A 59 6.45 8.57 -0.14
N GLY A 60 7.41 7.70 -0.44
CA GLY A 60 8.51 7.99 -1.37
C GLY A 60 8.10 7.98 -2.84
N GLY A 61 7.05 7.24 -3.19
CA GLY A 61 6.46 7.23 -4.53
C GLY A 61 5.32 8.23 -4.71
N MET A 62 4.98 9.00 -3.66
CA MET A 62 3.83 9.92 -3.64
C MET A 62 2.53 9.24 -4.08
N VAL A 63 2.33 7.99 -3.63
CA VAL A 63 1.11 7.24 -3.95
C VAL A 63 -0.03 7.77 -3.08
N LEU A 64 -0.95 8.49 -3.73
CA LEU A 64 -2.12 9.09 -3.09
C LEU A 64 -3.25 8.09 -2.79
N VAL A 65 -3.24 6.94 -3.49
CA VAL A 65 -4.28 5.92 -3.42
C VAL A 65 -3.65 4.56 -3.21
N LEU A 66 -3.99 3.89 -2.11
CA LEU A 66 -3.73 2.46 -1.94
C LEU A 66 -4.96 1.71 -2.43
N ASP A 67 -4.85 1.20 -3.64
CA ASP A 67 -5.95 0.50 -4.32
C ASP A 67 -6.15 -0.93 -3.78
N ASP A 68 -7.22 -1.58 -4.22
CA ASP A 68 -7.51 -3.01 -4.00
C ASP A 68 -7.70 -3.44 -2.53
N MET A 69 -8.00 -2.51 -1.63
CA MET A 69 -8.34 -2.84 -0.23
C MET A 69 -9.76 -3.43 -0.07
N VAL A 70 -10.54 -3.47 -1.15
CA VAL A 70 -11.92 -3.95 -1.18
C VAL A 70 -12.15 -4.85 -2.40
N ASN A 71 -13.04 -5.83 -2.26
CA ASN A 71 -13.60 -6.61 -3.36
C ASN A 71 -15.11 -6.35 -3.43
N GLY A 72 -15.51 -5.38 -4.24
CA GLY A 72 -16.88 -4.90 -4.28
C GLY A 72 -17.29 -4.24 -2.96
N LYS A 73 -18.14 -4.90 -2.17
CA LYS A 73 -18.57 -4.42 -0.84
C LYS A 73 -17.79 -5.03 0.32
N GLU A 74 -16.96 -6.04 0.05
CA GLU A 74 -16.15 -6.71 1.06
C GLU A 74 -14.83 -5.97 1.28
N ILE A 75 -14.46 -5.73 2.53
CA ILE A 75 -13.13 -5.22 2.88
C ILE A 75 -12.19 -6.42 2.92
N THR A 76 -11.24 -6.48 1.99
CA THR A 76 -10.28 -7.59 1.87
C THR A 76 -9.01 -7.36 2.68
N VAL A 77 -8.69 -6.10 2.99
CA VAL A 77 -7.49 -5.70 3.73
C VAL A 77 -7.87 -4.89 4.96
N SER A 78 -7.50 -5.38 6.14
CA SER A 78 -7.89 -4.84 7.45
C SER A 78 -6.78 -5.08 8.49
N GLY A 79 -6.96 -4.64 9.73
CA GLY A 79 -6.07 -4.85 10.86
C GLY A 79 -5.17 -3.64 11.12
N ILE A 80 -3.85 -3.83 11.09
CA ILE A 80 -2.89 -2.75 11.39
C ILE A 80 -3.12 -1.53 10.47
N VAL A 81 -3.45 -1.74 9.20
CA VAL A 81 -3.76 -0.64 8.27
C VAL A 81 -4.97 0.18 8.73
N ASP A 82 -6.00 -0.45 9.30
CA ASP A 82 -7.15 0.27 9.84
C ASP A 82 -6.71 1.15 11.00
N GLU A 83 -5.85 0.66 11.89
CA GLU A 83 -5.33 1.45 12.99
C GLU A 83 -4.56 2.68 12.50
N PHE A 84 -3.74 2.53 11.45
CA PHE A 84 -3.04 3.66 10.83
C PHE A 84 -4.03 4.67 10.25
N VAL A 85 -4.99 4.22 9.46
CA VAL A 85 -6.00 5.07 8.81
C VAL A 85 -6.86 5.81 9.83
N HIS A 86 -7.36 5.13 10.87
CA HIS A 86 -8.17 5.76 11.92
C HIS A 86 -7.34 6.76 12.75
N ARG A 87 -6.06 6.48 13.02
CA ARG A 87 -5.17 7.43 13.69
C ARG A 87 -4.93 8.66 12.84
N MET A 88 -4.67 8.50 11.54
CA MET A 88 -4.52 9.63 10.62
C MET A 88 -5.80 10.46 10.54
N ALA A 89 -6.97 9.83 10.45
CA ALA A 89 -8.26 10.51 10.42
C ALA A 89 -8.50 11.32 11.71
N LYS A 90 -8.13 10.78 12.87
CA LYS A 90 -8.22 11.48 14.16
C LYS A 90 -7.37 12.75 14.21
N GLU A 91 -6.23 12.74 13.55
CA GLU A 91 -5.32 13.90 13.43
C GLU A 91 -5.70 14.84 12.26
N GLY A 92 -6.81 14.58 11.56
CA GLY A 92 -7.23 15.37 10.39
C GLY A 92 -6.37 15.15 9.13
N MET A 93 -5.56 14.10 9.12
CA MET A 93 -4.61 13.78 8.03
C MET A 93 -5.18 12.78 7.01
N ALA A 94 -6.36 12.22 7.26
CA ALA A 94 -7.07 11.35 6.32
C ALA A 94 -8.55 11.71 6.24
N VAL A 95 -9.11 11.68 5.03
CA VAL A 95 -10.54 11.87 4.78
C VAL A 95 -11.14 10.53 4.39
N LEU A 96 -12.16 10.10 5.11
CA LEU A 96 -12.82 8.81 4.90
C LEU A 96 -14.27 9.03 4.49
N PRO A 97 -14.76 8.37 3.42
CA PRO A 97 -16.18 8.40 3.11
C PRO A 97 -16.97 7.69 4.22
N PRO A 98 -18.10 8.27 4.68
CA PRO A 98 -18.99 7.60 5.61
C PRO A 98 -19.60 6.37 4.92
N LEU A 99 -20.11 5.41 5.69
CA LEU A 99 -20.52 4.11 5.16
C LEU A 99 -21.59 4.23 4.07
N GLU A 100 -22.51 5.17 4.23
CA GLU A 100 -23.56 5.49 3.29
C GLU A 100 -23.04 5.94 1.92
N ASP A 101 -21.83 6.51 1.84
CA ASP A 101 -21.22 7.00 0.60
C ASP A 101 -20.35 5.93 -0.11
N ARG A 102 -20.17 4.75 0.49
CA ARG A 102 -19.26 3.70 -0.02
C ARG A 102 -19.92 2.83 -1.10
N TYR A 103 -20.32 3.45 -2.20
CA TYR A 103 -20.86 2.78 -3.39
C TYR A 103 -20.48 3.52 -4.67
N ALA A 104 -20.39 2.78 -5.77
CA ALA A 104 -20.06 3.37 -7.07
C ALA A 104 -21.28 4.06 -7.69
N SER A 105 -21.17 5.38 -7.93
CA SER A 105 -22.13 6.16 -8.71
C SER A 105 -21.50 7.44 -9.25
N GLN A 106 -22.11 8.05 -10.27
CA GLN A 106 -21.66 9.35 -10.80
C GLN A 106 -21.72 10.47 -9.74
N GLU A 107 -22.69 10.39 -8.83
CA GLU A 107 -22.83 11.33 -7.71
C GLU A 107 -21.66 11.19 -6.72
N MET A 108 -21.34 9.95 -6.31
CA MET A 108 -20.21 9.70 -5.42
C MET A 108 -18.89 10.07 -6.09
N TRP A 109 -18.74 9.84 -7.40
CA TRP A 109 -17.61 10.34 -8.17
C TRP A 109 -17.46 11.86 -8.03
N GLN A 110 -18.52 12.62 -8.35
CA GLN A 110 -18.50 14.08 -8.27
C GLN A 110 -18.16 14.56 -6.85
N LYS A 111 -18.71 13.90 -5.84
CA LYS A 111 -18.50 14.23 -4.42
C LYS A 111 -17.07 13.98 -3.95
N TRP A 112 -16.50 12.82 -4.27
CA TRP A 112 -15.24 12.34 -3.70
C TRP A 112 -14.02 12.59 -4.58
N SER A 113 -14.24 13.07 -5.82
CA SER A 113 -13.18 13.05 -6.81
C SER A 113 -11.91 13.83 -6.53
N ARG A 114 -12.06 14.96 -5.84
CA ARG A 114 -10.97 15.83 -5.41
C ARG A 114 -9.95 15.13 -4.48
N TRP A 115 -10.33 14.01 -3.86
CA TRP A 115 -9.49 13.28 -2.92
C TRP A 115 -8.77 12.09 -3.55
N GLY A 116 -8.89 11.90 -4.87
CA GLY A 116 -8.17 10.85 -5.61
C GLY A 116 -8.83 9.46 -5.56
N VAL A 117 -10.00 9.31 -4.95
CA VAL A 117 -10.71 8.01 -4.85
C VAL A 117 -11.37 7.64 -6.19
N HIS A 118 -10.60 7.20 -7.19
CA HIS A 118 -11.14 6.67 -8.45
C HIS A 118 -10.34 5.51 -9.02
N ASP A 119 -11.07 4.46 -9.36
CA ASP A 119 -10.84 3.75 -10.60
C ASP A 119 -11.38 4.59 -11.76
N PRO A 120 -10.72 4.68 -12.93
CA PRO A 120 -11.33 5.28 -14.10
C PRO A 120 -12.70 4.61 -14.38
N PRO A 121 -13.71 5.36 -14.88
CA PRO A 121 -14.98 4.74 -15.24
C PRO A 121 -14.69 3.61 -16.23
N PRO A 122 -15.44 2.50 -16.19
CA PRO A 122 -15.29 1.45 -17.18
C PRO A 122 -15.39 2.09 -18.57
N PRO A 123 -14.51 1.74 -19.53
CA PRO A 123 -14.57 2.31 -20.85
C PRO A 123 -15.99 2.12 -21.39
N THR A 124 -16.59 3.19 -21.91
CA THR A 124 -17.87 3.07 -22.60
C THR A 124 -17.71 2.03 -23.69
N PRO A 125 -18.58 1.00 -23.76
CA PRO A 125 -18.50 0.02 -24.84
C PRO A 125 -18.56 0.77 -26.17
N PRO A 126 -17.78 0.34 -27.19
CA PRO A 126 -17.83 0.98 -28.49
C PRO A 126 -19.27 0.99 -29.01
N PRO A 127 -19.67 2.04 -29.76
CA PRO A 127 -20.99 2.07 -30.37
C PRO A 127 -21.19 0.81 -31.22
N PRO A 128 -22.43 0.28 -31.31
CA PRO A 128 -22.70 -0.84 -32.19
C PRO A 128 -22.26 -0.52 -33.62
N PRO A 129 -21.80 -1.51 -34.39
CA PRO A 129 -21.46 -1.29 -35.79
C PRO A 129 -22.68 -0.71 -36.54
N PRO A 130 -22.45 0.14 -37.56
CA PRO A 130 -23.55 0.65 -38.36
C PRO A 130 -24.34 -0.51 -38.98
N PRO A 131 -25.67 -0.35 -39.17
CA PRO A 131 -26.46 -1.37 -39.85
C PRO A 131 -25.89 -1.63 -41.26
N PRO A 132 -25.99 -2.85 -41.78
CA PRO A 132 -25.59 -3.14 -43.15
C PRO A 132 -26.38 -2.24 -44.12
N PRO A 133 -25.78 -1.84 -45.25
CA PRO A 133 -26.49 -1.08 -46.27
C PRO A 133 -27.74 -1.86 -46.73
N PRO A 134 -28.82 -1.17 -47.10
CA PRO A 134 -30.01 -1.82 -47.66
C PRO A 134 -29.64 -2.59 -48.95
N PRO A 135 -30.40 -3.66 -49.28
CA PRO A 135 -30.16 -4.49 -50.45
C PRO A 135 -30.28 -3.73 -51.77
#